data_AF-X0ZM80-F1
#
_entry.id   AF-X0ZM80-F1
#
_cell.length_a   1.000
_cell.length_b   1.000
_cell.length_c   1.000
_cell.angle_alpha   90.00
_cell.angle_beta   90.00
_cell.angle_gamma   90.00
#
_symmetry.space_group_name_H-M   'P 1'
#
loop_
_entity.id
_entity.type
_entity.pdbx_description
1 polymer ?
#
loop_
_entity_poly.entity_id
_entity_poly.type
_entity_poly.pdbx_seq_one_letter_code
_entity_poly.pdbx_strand_id
1 'polypeptide(L)'
;MTVFDPKEKFKNLAKIGPNVLQCIACGDCRELTDYTSDPPRWGVCVAKDHTSGFEPFFGRGKMQIIRSLWQGKLELSKEMAEVIYQCPTCNSCAEACAYDMDNVAMYEALRADLVEAGCGLEAHVPMNQAMVELLNPYQRDNKLKSNWLEKIDFKVKDANKE
;
A
#
# COMPACT_ATOMS: atom_id res chain seq x y z
N MET A 1 34.69 -0.01 5.48
CA MET A 1 33.41 -0.33 4.82
C MET A 1 32.33 0.00 5.83
N THR A 2 31.46 0.97 5.54
CA THR A 2 30.31 1.26 6.39
C THR A 2 29.43 0.02 6.45
N VAL A 3 29.16 -0.48 7.65
CA VAL A 3 28.26 -1.62 7.86
C VAL A 3 26.87 -1.17 7.43
N PHE A 4 26.27 -1.87 6.48
CA PHE A 4 24.89 -1.61 6.07
C PHE A 4 23.95 -2.05 7.19
N ASP A 5 23.23 -1.10 7.80
CA ASP A 5 22.13 -1.37 8.72
C ASP A 5 20.80 -1.02 8.06
N PRO A 6 19.97 -2.01 7.66
CA PRO A 6 18.67 -1.74 7.06
C PRO A 6 17.72 -1.02 8.02
N LYS A 7 17.90 -1.14 9.34
CA LYS A 7 17.01 -0.50 10.33
C LYS A 7 17.19 1.01 10.38
N GLU A 8 18.43 1.48 10.19
CA GLU A 8 18.72 2.92 10.12
C GLU A 8 18.27 3.50 8.77
N LYS A 9 18.43 2.72 7.69
CA LYS A 9 18.14 3.17 6.33
C LYS A 9 16.64 3.21 6.02
N PHE A 10 15.86 2.24 6.51
CA PHE A 10 14.44 2.08 6.19
C PHE A 10 13.61 2.14 7.47
N LYS A 11 13.39 3.36 7.97
CA LYS A 11 12.77 3.61 9.27
C LYS A 11 11.38 3.02 9.40
N ASN A 12 10.58 3.05 8.34
CA ASN A 12 9.21 2.55 8.38
C ASN A 12 9.16 1.03 8.23
N LEU A 13 9.94 0.45 7.31
CA LEU A 13 10.08 -1.01 7.24
C LEU A 13 10.65 -1.60 8.53
N ALA A 14 11.55 -0.90 9.21
CA ALA A 14 12.13 -1.34 10.48
C ALA A 14 11.10 -1.52 11.60
N LYS A 15 9.98 -0.78 11.56
CA LYS A 15 8.89 -0.91 12.55
C LYS A 15 8.17 -2.26 12.45
N ILE A 16 8.16 -2.88 11.26
CA ILE A 16 7.58 -4.21 11.04
C ILE A 16 8.57 -5.31 11.45
N GLY A 17 9.86 -4.98 11.54
CA GLY A 17 10.89 -5.87 12.07
C GLY A 17 11.36 -6.93 11.06
N PRO A 18 12.04 -8.01 11.54
CA PRO A 18 12.64 -9.02 10.67
C PRO A 18 11.62 -9.88 9.90
N ASN A 19 10.31 -9.69 10.11
CA ASN A 19 9.23 -10.35 9.37
C ASN A 19 9.38 -10.18 7.85
N VAL A 20 10.07 -9.12 7.40
CA VAL A 20 10.46 -8.92 5.99
C VAL A 20 11.17 -10.13 5.38
N LEU A 21 11.96 -10.87 6.18
CA LEU A 21 12.74 -12.02 5.73
C LEU A 21 11.98 -13.36 5.82
N GLN A 22 10.81 -13.38 6.48
CA GLN A 22 9.98 -14.58 6.65
C GLN A 22 9.37 -15.05 5.33
N CYS A 23 9.15 -14.14 4.38
CA CYS A 23 8.58 -14.48 3.08
C CYS A 23 9.45 -15.50 2.33
N ILE A 24 8.87 -16.67 2.04
CA ILE A 24 9.51 -17.75 1.27
C ILE A 24 9.23 -17.66 -0.24
N ALA A 25 8.53 -16.62 -0.69
CA ALA A 25 8.17 -16.41 -2.09
C ALA A 25 7.30 -17.53 -2.73
N CYS A 26 6.44 -18.20 -1.95
CA CYS A 26 5.56 -19.28 -2.44
C CYS A 26 4.65 -18.84 -3.61
N GLY A 27 4.11 -17.62 -3.54
CA GLY A 27 3.24 -17.05 -4.56
C GLY A 27 1.74 -17.15 -4.28
N ASP A 28 1.31 -17.62 -3.10
CA ASP A 28 -0.12 -17.68 -2.74
C ASP A 28 -0.77 -16.31 -2.73
N CYS A 29 -0.01 -15.28 -2.33
CA CYS A 29 -0.40 -13.87 -2.45
C CYS A 29 -0.73 -13.42 -3.89
N ARG A 30 -0.39 -14.22 -4.90
CA ARG A 30 -0.72 -14.03 -6.33
C ARG A 30 -1.84 -14.96 -6.77
N GLU A 31 -1.70 -16.27 -6.51
CA GLU A 31 -2.43 -17.35 -7.18
C GLU A 31 -3.07 -18.37 -6.24
N LEU A 32 -3.34 -18.06 -4.96
CA LEU A 32 -3.99 -19.06 -4.09
C LEU A 32 -5.25 -19.62 -4.77
N THR A 33 -5.23 -20.91 -5.04
CA THR A 33 -6.37 -21.68 -5.54
C THR A 33 -6.80 -22.67 -4.47
N ASP A 34 -8.03 -22.57 -4.02
CA ASP A 34 -8.60 -23.48 -3.03
C ASP A 34 -10.02 -23.86 -3.45
N TYR A 35 -10.14 -25.03 -4.07
CA TYR A 35 -11.41 -25.59 -4.53
C TYR A 35 -12.26 -26.16 -3.38
N THR A 36 -11.68 -26.30 -2.18
CA THR A 36 -12.35 -26.84 -0.99
C THR A 36 -13.00 -25.76 -0.12
N SER A 37 -12.59 -24.49 -0.31
CA SER A 37 -13.22 -23.34 0.34
C SER A 37 -14.62 -23.01 -0.23
N ASP A 38 -15.45 -22.31 0.56
CA ASP A 38 -16.78 -21.86 0.16
C ASP A 38 -16.96 -20.34 0.43
N PRO A 39 -17.09 -19.50 -0.62
CA PRO A 39 -16.93 -19.85 -2.03
C PRO A 39 -15.48 -20.29 -2.32
N PRO A 40 -15.24 -21.09 -3.37
CA PRO A 40 -13.89 -21.48 -3.69
C PRO A 40 -13.03 -20.26 -4.08
N ARG A 41 -11.71 -20.41 -4.01
CA ARG A 41 -10.76 -19.32 -4.30
C ARG A 41 -10.03 -19.59 -5.60
N TRP A 42 -9.93 -18.56 -6.45
CA TRP A 42 -9.23 -18.62 -7.74
C TRP A 42 -8.40 -17.36 -7.95
N GLY A 43 -7.22 -17.33 -7.35
CA GLY A 43 -6.32 -16.18 -7.42
C GLY A 43 -6.60 -15.14 -6.33
N VAL A 44 -5.63 -14.25 -6.14
CA VAL A 44 -5.61 -13.31 -5.02
C VAL A 44 -5.33 -11.87 -5.46
N CYS A 45 -4.30 -11.66 -6.28
CA CYS A 45 -3.81 -10.31 -6.56
C CYS A 45 -4.47 -9.69 -7.81
N VAL A 46 -5.42 -8.78 -7.61
CA VAL A 46 -6.06 -8.02 -8.71
C VAL A 46 -5.07 -7.21 -9.55
N ALA A 47 -3.95 -6.76 -8.96
CA ALA A 47 -2.93 -6.01 -9.69
C ALA A 47 -2.25 -6.87 -10.76
N LYS A 48 -2.22 -8.20 -10.62
CA LYS A 48 -1.64 -9.08 -11.63
C LYS A 48 -2.39 -8.96 -12.97
N ASP A 49 -3.72 -8.92 -12.93
CA ASP A 49 -4.55 -8.99 -14.13
C ASP A 49 -4.79 -7.60 -14.78
N HIS A 50 -4.46 -6.53 -14.06
CA HIS A 50 -4.65 -5.14 -14.50
C HIS A 50 -3.34 -4.34 -14.65
N THR A 51 -2.19 -5.01 -14.63
CA THR A 51 -0.88 -4.41 -14.90
C THR A 51 -0.17 -5.19 -16.01
N SER A 52 1.14 -4.96 -16.20
CA SER A 52 1.96 -5.64 -17.21
C SER A 52 2.11 -7.15 -17.01
N GLY A 53 1.69 -7.68 -15.86
CA GLY A 53 1.86 -9.10 -15.51
C GLY A 53 3.30 -9.48 -15.13
N PHE A 54 4.23 -8.52 -15.11
CA PHE A 54 5.60 -8.76 -14.62
C PHE A 54 5.65 -8.77 -13.09
N GLU A 55 6.59 -9.57 -12.56
CA GLU A 55 6.74 -9.87 -11.14
C GLU A 55 6.66 -8.66 -10.19
N PRO A 56 7.34 -7.51 -10.47
CA PRO A 56 7.32 -6.36 -9.57
C PRO A 56 5.92 -5.80 -9.25
N PHE A 57 4.96 -6.00 -10.14
CA PHE A 57 3.65 -5.35 -10.09
C PHE A 57 2.62 -6.04 -9.17
N PHE A 58 2.93 -7.21 -8.61
CA PHE A 58 2.02 -7.95 -7.71
C PHE A 58 2.73 -8.50 -6.46
N GLY A 59 1.97 -9.13 -5.55
CA GLY A 59 2.39 -9.33 -4.16
C GLY A 59 3.76 -9.98 -3.97
N ARG A 60 4.04 -11.10 -4.66
CA ARG A 60 5.31 -11.82 -4.53
C ARG A 60 6.52 -10.96 -4.94
N GLY A 61 6.46 -10.29 -6.09
CA GLY A 61 7.57 -9.43 -6.52
C GLY A 61 7.76 -8.20 -5.64
N LYS A 62 6.68 -7.60 -5.12
CA LYS A 62 6.79 -6.53 -4.12
C LYS A 62 7.52 -7.01 -2.86
N MET A 63 7.25 -8.23 -2.40
CA MET A 63 8.01 -8.83 -1.30
C MET A 63 9.49 -9.07 -1.65
N GLN A 64 9.81 -9.43 -2.90
CA GLN A 64 11.21 -9.54 -3.34
C GLN A 64 11.93 -8.18 -3.41
N ILE A 65 11.21 -7.10 -3.77
CA ILE A 65 11.75 -5.73 -3.72
C ILE A 65 12.09 -5.37 -2.27
N ILE A 66 11.15 -5.55 -1.34
CA ILE A 66 11.36 -5.24 0.08
C ILE A 66 12.52 -6.07 0.65
N ARG A 67 12.58 -7.37 0.37
CA ARG A 67 13.70 -8.23 0.78
C ARG A 67 15.03 -7.73 0.24
N SER A 68 15.07 -7.34 -1.04
CA SER A 68 16.29 -6.85 -1.69
C SER A 68 16.76 -5.51 -1.12
N LEU A 69 15.84 -4.59 -0.83
CA LEU A 69 16.12 -3.37 -0.08
C LEU A 69 16.71 -3.70 1.30
N TRP A 70 16.05 -4.58 2.05
CA TRP A 70 16.48 -5.00 3.39
C TRP A 70 17.86 -5.69 3.41
N GLN A 71 18.29 -6.25 2.27
CA GLN A 71 19.62 -6.86 2.09
C GLN A 71 20.66 -5.91 1.50
N GLY A 72 20.31 -4.64 1.26
CA GLY A 72 21.22 -3.65 0.66
C GLY A 72 21.55 -3.90 -0.81
N LYS A 73 20.70 -4.66 -1.52
CA LYS A 73 20.86 -5.00 -2.95
C LYS A 73 20.14 -4.02 -3.89
N LEU A 74 19.19 -3.27 -3.35
CA LEU A 74 18.46 -2.23 -4.07
C LEU A 74 18.50 -0.93 -3.29
N GLU A 75 18.30 0.15 -4.03
CA GLU A 75 18.13 1.51 -3.50
C GLU A 75 16.70 1.98 -3.79
N LEU A 76 16.20 2.91 -2.98
CA LEU A 76 14.91 3.56 -3.25
C LEU A 76 15.04 4.42 -4.51
N SER A 77 14.01 4.39 -5.36
CA SER A 77 13.97 5.18 -6.59
C SER A 77 12.55 5.60 -6.96
N LYS A 78 12.43 6.59 -7.86
CA LYS A 78 11.14 7.05 -8.37
C LYS A 78 10.42 5.96 -9.18
N GLU A 79 11.16 5.21 -9.99
CA GLU A 79 10.62 4.09 -10.78
C GLU A 79 10.09 2.97 -9.88
N MET A 80 10.75 2.72 -8.75
CA MET A 80 10.22 1.79 -7.74
C MET A 80 8.88 2.27 -7.19
N ALA A 81 8.71 3.58 -6.95
CA ALA A 81 7.43 4.12 -6.54
C ALA A 81 6.35 3.88 -7.61
N GLU A 82 6.62 4.15 -8.88
CA GLU A 82 5.65 3.90 -9.96
C GLU A 82 5.11 2.47 -9.97
N VAL A 83 5.93 1.49 -9.59
CA VAL A 83 5.54 0.07 -9.44
C VAL A 83 4.80 -0.21 -8.13
N ILE A 84 5.36 0.20 -6.98
CA ILE A 84 4.81 -0.10 -5.65
C ILE A 84 3.42 0.54 -5.46
N TYR A 85 3.21 1.73 -6.03
CA TYR A 85 1.95 2.44 -5.94
C TYR A 85 0.82 1.84 -6.81
N GLN A 86 1.11 0.89 -7.71
CA GLN A 86 0.06 0.12 -8.42
C GLN A 86 -0.74 -0.81 -7.51
N CYS A 87 -0.27 -1.07 -6.28
CA CYS A 87 -1.05 -1.89 -5.34
C CYS A 87 -2.24 -1.08 -4.78
N PRO A 88 -3.48 -1.58 -4.83
CA PRO A 88 -4.62 -0.90 -4.22
C PRO A 88 -4.71 -1.10 -2.71
N THR A 89 -3.73 -1.78 -2.09
CA THR A 89 -3.69 -2.09 -0.64
C THR A 89 -4.98 -2.76 -0.14
N CYS A 90 -5.57 -3.65 -0.96
CA CYS A 90 -6.84 -4.34 -0.67
C CYS A 90 -6.78 -5.47 0.37
N ASN A 91 -5.60 -5.72 0.94
CA ASN A 91 -5.32 -6.74 1.96
C ASN A 91 -5.51 -8.23 1.60
N SER A 92 -5.95 -8.56 0.39
CA SER A 92 -6.18 -9.96 -0.02
C SER A 92 -4.93 -10.85 0.09
N CYS A 93 -3.73 -10.29 -0.13
CA CYS A 93 -2.48 -11.04 0.01
C CYS A 93 -2.10 -11.35 1.46
N ALA A 94 -2.50 -10.54 2.44
CA ALA A 94 -2.28 -10.82 3.84
C ALA A 94 -3.20 -11.96 4.30
N GLU A 95 -4.49 -11.89 3.96
CA GLU A 95 -5.49 -12.93 4.24
C GLU A 95 -5.13 -14.30 3.61
N ALA A 96 -4.48 -14.29 2.45
CA ALA A 96 -4.05 -15.50 1.76
C ALA A 96 -2.72 -16.08 2.28
N CYS A 97 -1.99 -15.36 3.15
CA CYS A 97 -0.64 -15.74 3.52
C CYS A 97 -0.65 -16.85 4.59
N ALA A 98 -0.20 -18.06 4.23
CA ALA A 98 -0.05 -19.17 5.17
C ALA A 98 1.00 -18.96 6.30
N TYR A 99 1.71 -17.82 6.27
CA TYR A 99 2.74 -17.45 7.24
C TYR A 99 2.32 -16.23 8.08
N ASP A 100 1.04 -15.82 8.02
CA ASP A 100 0.47 -14.71 8.78
C ASP A 100 1.25 -13.39 8.62
N MET A 101 1.81 -13.16 7.43
CA MET A 101 2.49 -11.91 7.12
C MET A 101 1.49 -10.85 6.69
N ASP A 102 1.56 -9.68 7.32
CA ASP A 102 0.87 -8.48 6.86
C ASP A 102 1.65 -7.84 5.68
N ASN A 103 1.43 -8.40 4.51
CA ASN A 103 2.04 -7.93 3.27
C ASN A 103 1.68 -6.46 2.97
N VAL A 104 0.45 -6.03 3.30
CA VAL A 104 0.01 -4.66 3.01
C VAL A 104 0.71 -3.66 3.91
N ALA A 105 0.82 -3.93 5.21
CA ALA A 105 1.59 -3.08 6.11
C ALA A 105 3.05 -2.92 5.63
N MET A 106 3.66 -3.98 5.08
CA MET A 106 5.00 -3.90 4.49
C MET A 106 5.04 -3.02 3.23
N TYR A 107 4.02 -3.09 2.36
CA TYR A 107 3.92 -2.22 1.20
C TYR A 107 3.72 -0.75 1.59
N GLU A 108 2.89 -0.47 2.58
CA GLU A 108 2.65 0.87 3.10
C GLU A 108 3.88 1.44 3.82
N ALA A 109 4.60 0.61 4.58
CA ALA A 109 5.89 0.98 5.16
C ALA A 109 6.92 1.36 4.09
N LEU A 110 7.03 0.58 3.01
CA LEU A 110 7.89 0.94 1.87
C LEU A 110 7.43 2.25 1.20
N ARG A 111 6.13 2.49 1.05
CA ARG A 111 5.61 3.76 0.52
C ARG A 111 6.01 4.95 1.40
N ALA A 112 5.96 4.80 2.72
CA ALA A 112 6.40 5.83 3.64
C ALA A 112 7.90 6.12 3.50
N ASP A 113 8.74 5.08 3.43
CA ASP A 113 10.18 5.24 3.18
C ASP A 113 10.47 5.90 1.82
N LEU A 114 9.71 5.57 0.77
CA LEU A 114 9.82 6.22 -0.55
C LEU A 114 9.46 7.71 -0.49
N VAL A 115 8.41 8.10 0.24
CA VAL A 115 8.03 9.50 0.43
C VAL A 115 9.11 10.27 1.17
N GLU A 116 9.61 9.72 2.29
CA GLU A 116 10.69 10.34 3.09
C GLU A 116 11.98 10.50 2.28
N ALA A 117 12.25 9.60 1.35
CA ALA A 117 13.39 9.67 0.43
C ALA A 117 13.18 10.60 -0.80
N GLY A 118 12.05 11.32 -0.88
CA GLY A 118 11.74 12.18 -2.03
C GLY A 118 11.39 11.44 -3.32
N CYS A 119 11.10 10.13 -3.22
CA CYS A 119 10.71 9.26 -4.33
C CYS A 119 9.20 9.05 -4.44
N GLY A 120 8.39 9.73 -3.61
CA GLY A 120 6.92 9.66 -3.68
C GLY A 120 6.37 10.12 -5.03
N LEU A 121 5.14 9.70 -5.36
CA LEU A 121 4.49 10.08 -6.61
C LEU A 121 4.17 11.58 -6.66
N GLU A 122 4.60 12.26 -7.73
CA GLU A 122 4.36 13.69 -7.95
C GLU A 122 2.85 14.02 -8.02
N ALA A 123 2.05 13.09 -8.55
CA ALA A 123 0.59 13.22 -8.61
C ALA A 123 -0.09 13.34 -7.23
N HIS A 124 0.56 12.88 -6.15
CA HIS A 124 0.00 12.98 -4.79
C HIS A 124 0.30 14.32 -4.10
N VAL A 125 1.29 15.08 -4.58
CA VAL A 125 1.68 16.37 -3.99
C VAL A 125 0.50 17.34 -3.85
N PRO A 126 -0.28 17.64 -4.91
CA PRO A 126 -1.35 18.61 -4.80
C PRO A 126 -2.54 18.11 -3.95
N MET A 127 -2.77 16.79 -3.90
CA MET A 127 -3.76 16.18 -3.01
C MET A 127 -3.36 16.34 -1.54
N ASN A 128 -2.09 16.08 -1.21
CA ASN A 128 -1.57 16.22 0.15
C ASN A 128 -1.60 17.68 0.61
N GLN A 129 -1.25 18.62 -0.26
CA GLN A 129 -1.34 20.05 0.05
C GLN A 129 -2.80 20.47 0.32
N ALA A 130 -3.74 20.05 -0.53
CA ALA A 130 -5.16 20.34 -0.35
C ALA A 130 -5.74 19.75 0.96
N MET A 131 -5.24 18.59 1.39
CA MET A 131 -5.61 18.01 2.68
C MET A 131 -5.22 18.90 3.87
N VAL A 132 -4.08 19.57 3.81
CA VAL A 132 -3.61 20.47 4.89
C VAL A 132 -4.32 21.83 4.82
N GLU A 133 -4.40 22.41 3.62
CA GLU A 133 -4.90 23.78 3.43
C GLU A 133 -6.43 23.87 3.43
N LEU A 134 -7.11 22.88 2.84
CA LEU A 134 -8.54 22.89 2.59
C LEU A 134 -9.29 21.84 3.41
N LEU A 135 -8.60 20.98 4.15
CA LEU A 135 -9.19 19.80 4.80
C LEU A 135 -9.98 18.94 3.78
N ASN A 136 -9.56 18.94 2.51
CA ASN A 136 -10.28 18.31 1.40
C ASN A 136 -9.29 17.87 0.32
N PRO A 137 -9.20 16.56 0.00
CA PRO A 137 -8.21 16.05 -0.96
C PRO A 137 -8.52 16.46 -2.41
N TYR A 138 -9.75 16.90 -2.70
CA TYR A 138 -10.23 17.21 -4.04
C TYR A 138 -10.02 18.67 -4.46
N GLN A 139 -9.23 19.45 -3.72
CA GLN A 139 -8.99 20.88 -3.99
C GLN A 139 -10.27 21.73 -4.03
N ARG A 140 -11.24 21.43 -3.17
CA ARG A 140 -12.49 22.20 -3.06
C ARG A 140 -12.61 22.79 -1.67
N ASP A 141 -13.24 23.97 -1.56
CA ASP A 141 -13.54 24.60 -0.28
C ASP A 141 -14.32 23.61 0.61
N ASN A 142 -13.81 23.40 1.83
CA ASN A 142 -14.40 22.52 2.84
C ASN A 142 -15.88 22.86 3.11
N LYS A 143 -16.25 24.14 3.01
CA LYS A 143 -17.63 24.61 3.24
C LYS A 143 -18.64 23.98 2.29
N LEU A 144 -18.20 23.52 1.11
CA LEU A 144 -19.08 22.90 0.11
C LEU A 144 -19.46 21.45 0.43
N LYS A 145 -18.80 20.81 1.42
CA LYS A 145 -19.05 19.40 1.77
C LYS A 145 -20.50 19.12 2.19
N SER A 146 -21.20 20.11 2.76
CA SER A 146 -22.58 19.97 3.20
C SER A 146 -23.62 20.22 2.12
N ASN A 147 -23.26 20.72 0.93
CA ASN A 147 -24.24 21.14 -0.08
C ASN A 147 -25.14 19.99 -0.58
N TRP A 148 -24.69 18.73 -0.50
CA TRP A 148 -25.53 17.60 -0.88
C TRP A 148 -26.76 17.44 0.05
N LEU A 149 -26.71 17.99 1.28
CA LEU A 149 -27.82 17.99 2.22
C LEU A 149 -29.02 18.83 1.74
N GLU A 150 -28.82 19.76 0.82
CA GLU A 150 -29.92 20.55 0.23
C GLU A 150 -30.78 19.71 -0.73
N LYS A 151 -30.27 18.55 -1.18
CA LYS A 151 -30.90 17.70 -2.19
C LYS A 151 -31.62 16.48 -1.61
N ILE A 152 -31.60 16.31 -0.29
CA ILE A 152 -32.25 15.20 0.39
C ILE A 152 -33.57 15.65 1.01
N ASP A 153 -34.53 14.74 1.09
CA ASP A 153 -35.91 14.98 1.52
C ASP A 153 -36.16 14.63 3.00
N PHE A 154 -35.10 14.31 3.75
CA PHE A 154 -35.18 13.99 5.17
C PHE A 154 -34.28 14.88 6.03
N LYS A 155 -34.70 15.08 7.29
CA LYS A 155 -33.95 15.88 8.25
C LYS A 155 -32.71 15.12 8.71
N VAL A 156 -31.54 15.70 8.46
CA VAL A 156 -30.26 15.18 8.97
C VAL A 156 -30.01 15.70 10.38
N LYS A 157 -29.68 14.78 11.28
CA LYS A 157 -29.34 15.02 12.68
C LYS A 157 -27.90 15.53 12.79
N ASP A 158 -27.64 16.46 13.71
CA ASP A 158 -26.30 17.00 13.96
C ASP A 158 -25.60 16.16 15.03
N ALA A 159 -24.62 15.34 14.62
CA ALA A 159 -23.88 14.45 15.51
C ALA A 159 -23.06 15.18 16.61
N ASN A 160 -22.92 16.51 16.56
CA ASN A 160 -22.26 17.28 17.63
C ASN A 160 -23.25 17.79 18.68
N LYS A 161 -24.56 17.67 18.45
CA LYS A 161 -25.62 18.19 19.34
C LYS A 161 -26.55 17.11 19.87
N GLU A 162 -26.50 15.91 19.29
CA GLU A 162 -27.27 14.72 19.67
C GLU A 162 -26.31 13.64 20.18
#